data_AF-A0A7K2TX69-F1
#
_entry.id   AF-A0A7K2TX69-F1
#
_cell.length_a   1.000
_cell.length_b   1.000
_cell.length_c   1.000
_cell.angle_alpha   90.00
_cell.angle_beta   90.00
_cell.angle_gamma   90.00
#
_symmetry.space_group_name_H-M   'P 1'
#
loop_
_entity.id
_entity.type
_entity.pdbx_description
1 polymer ?
#
loop_
_entity_poly.entity_id
_entity_poly.type
_entity_poly.pdbx_seq_one_letter_code
_entity_poly.pdbx_strand_id
1 'polypeptide(L)'
;MTGMTHAMLKGSNVPLDAMAVRAVLRWTPGPGVPDVDVSALLLGASGQVRSDEDFVFYNQPRHPSGLVRRLPKRSVPEGLTDTIEADLAALDPSVDQVVIAASCDEAAFGRVSDLRISLYDAASADGEPLAVFDVRAETGEETAVICGELYRRGEGWKFRAVGQGYPTGLVGLATAFGISVDEAEAAAEPDDTEALEPEAASQGPVLPPPPSAPPAVPPPGPVAPDPDEQATVVHQQPAYGYPQPTAAPRPGYGYPQPAYGYPQPAAAAAYAPDPAFVLPPQGPQFIRP
;
A
#
# COMPACT_ATOMS: atom_id res chain seq x y z
N MET A 1 29.03 8.01 -15.34
CA MET A 1 29.62 7.24 -14.23
C MET A 1 28.71 6.04 -14.02
N THR A 2 29.20 4.82 -14.14
CA THR A 2 28.41 3.62 -13.86
C THR A 2 28.12 3.62 -12.36
N GLY A 3 26.89 4.00 -11.98
CA GLY A 3 26.49 4.09 -10.58
C GLY A 3 26.51 2.70 -9.95
N MET A 4 27.01 2.61 -8.71
CA MET A 4 26.88 1.38 -7.93
C MET A 4 25.40 1.16 -7.58
N THR A 5 24.91 -0.07 -7.77
CA THR A 5 23.58 -0.49 -7.31
C THR A 5 23.49 -0.43 -5.79
N HIS A 6 22.50 0.29 -5.26
CA HIS A 6 22.26 0.35 -3.82
C HIS A 6 21.36 -0.80 -3.39
N ALA A 7 21.90 -1.77 -2.64
CA ALA A 7 21.07 -2.72 -1.90
C ALA A 7 20.46 -2.03 -0.68
N MET A 8 19.13 -2.01 -0.61
CA MET A 8 18.40 -1.23 0.38
C MET A 8 17.84 -2.09 1.51
N LEU A 9 17.72 -1.47 2.69
CA LEU A 9 16.99 -2.00 3.84
C LEU A 9 15.71 -1.18 4.00
N LYS A 10 14.70 -1.77 4.62
CA LYS A 10 13.47 -1.05 4.97
C LYS A 10 13.81 0.25 5.72
N GLY A 11 13.26 1.36 5.26
CA GLY A 11 13.48 2.72 5.76
C GLY A 11 14.72 3.43 5.18
N SER A 12 15.63 2.74 4.49
CA SER A 12 16.79 3.39 3.88
C SER A 12 16.38 4.23 2.67
N ASN A 13 17.20 5.22 2.32
CA ASN A 13 16.96 6.08 1.17
C ASN A 13 18.26 6.42 0.44
N VAL A 14 18.15 6.68 -0.86
CA VAL A 14 19.26 7.02 -1.76
C VAL A 14 18.88 8.23 -2.62
N PRO A 15 19.80 9.19 -2.86
CA PRO A 15 19.56 10.24 -3.85
C PRO A 15 19.46 9.68 -5.27
N LEU A 16 18.69 10.34 -6.12
CA LEU A 16 18.53 10.00 -7.53
C LEU A 16 19.07 11.12 -8.39
N ASP A 17 20.05 10.81 -9.23
CA ASP A 17 20.55 11.71 -10.28
C ASP A 17 19.79 11.54 -11.60
N ALA A 18 18.99 10.48 -11.72
CA ALA A 18 18.21 10.18 -12.92
C ALA A 18 17.02 11.14 -13.06
N MET A 19 16.82 11.66 -14.27
CA MET A 19 15.71 12.57 -14.60
C MET A 19 14.38 11.81 -14.76
N ALA A 20 14.46 10.54 -15.16
CA ALA A 20 13.32 9.64 -15.28
C ALA A 20 13.72 8.27 -14.74
N VAL A 21 12.77 7.58 -14.11
CA VAL A 21 13.01 6.28 -13.48
C VAL A 21 12.04 5.22 -13.97
N ARG A 22 12.50 3.98 -13.95
CA ARG A 22 11.69 2.79 -14.19
C ARG A 22 11.75 1.90 -12.95
N ALA A 23 10.66 1.86 -12.18
CA ALA A 23 10.51 0.98 -11.02
C ALA A 23 9.91 -0.36 -11.49
N VAL A 24 10.72 -1.41 -11.45
CA VAL A 24 10.34 -2.77 -11.84
C VAL A 24 10.10 -3.59 -10.59
N LEU A 25 8.86 -4.03 -10.41
CA LEU A 25 8.50 -5.02 -9.39
C LEU A 25 8.65 -6.42 -10.01
N ARG A 26 9.24 -7.36 -9.26
CA ARG A 26 9.42 -8.75 -9.68
C ARG A 26 9.00 -9.69 -8.56
N TRP A 27 8.38 -10.82 -8.92
CA TRP A 27 8.07 -11.92 -8.01
C TRP A 27 8.15 -13.28 -8.73
N THR A 28 8.29 -14.36 -7.96
CA THR A 28 8.37 -15.72 -8.49
C THR A 28 6.95 -16.30 -8.61
N PRO A 29 6.47 -16.67 -9.82
CA PRO A 29 5.18 -17.34 -9.96
C PRO A 29 5.25 -18.79 -9.48
N GLY A 30 4.11 -19.36 -9.08
CA GLY A 30 4.03 -20.75 -8.66
C GLY A 30 2.62 -21.17 -8.22
N PRO A 31 2.41 -22.45 -7.90
CA PRO A 31 1.12 -22.93 -7.42
C PRO A 31 0.67 -22.17 -6.16
N GLY A 32 -0.48 -21.51 -6.22
CA GLY A 32 -1.06 -20.76 -5.11
C GLY A 32 -0.41 -19.40 -4.83
N VAL A 33 0.52 -18.93 -5.68
CA VAL A 33 1.04 -17.56 -5.65
C VAL A 33 0.04 -16.67 -6.41
N PRO A 34 -0.51 -15.62 -5.79
CA PRO A 34 -1.46 -14.73 -6.47
C PRO A 34 -0.76 -13.88 -7.54
N ASP A 35 -1.55 -13.34 -8.46
CA ASP A 35 -1.05 -12.28 -9.33
C ASP A 35 -0.82 -10.99 -8.53
N VAL A 36 0.20 -10.22 -8.93
CA VAL A 36 0.60 -8.98 -8.26
C VAL A 36 0.50 -7.83 -9.25
N ASP A 37 -0.22 -6.78 -8.88
CA ASP A 37 -0.38 -5.56 -9.67
C ASP A 37 0.38 -4.40 -9.03
N VAL A 38 1.21 -3.72 -9.82
CA VAL A 38 1.84 -2.47 -9.38
C VAL A 38 0.91 -1.29 -9.62
N SER A 39 0.93 -0.34 -8.69
CA SER A 39 0.25 0.94 -8.81
C SER A 39 1.15 2.08 -8.34
N ALA A 40 0.82 3.30 -8.75
CA ALA A 40 1.50 4.52 -8.34
C ALA A 40 0.51 5.59 -7.90
N LEU A 41 0.80 6.28 -6.80
CA LEU A 41 0.03 7.43 -6.33
C LEU A 41 0.91 8.67 -6.34
N LEU A 42 0.46 9.73 -7.01
CA LEU A 42 1.13 11.02 -7.05
C LEU A 42 0.56 11.90 -5.92
N LEU A 43 1.41 12.30 -4.98
CA LEU A 43 1.00 13.01 -3.77
C LEU A 43 1.56 14.43 -3.77
N GLY A 44 0.72 15.37 -3.35
CA GLY A 44 1.13 16.74 -3.09
C GLY A 44 1.71 16.95 -1.69
N ALA A 45 1.96 18.21 -1.34
CA ALA A 45 2.56 18.61 -0.05
C ALA A 45 1.77 18.16 1.19
N SER A 46 0.48 17.86 1.05
CA SER A 46 -0.37 17.31 2.11
C SER A 46 -0.14 15.82 2.37
N GLY A 47 0.63 15.13 1.53
CA GLY A 47 0.74 13.67 1.54
C GLY A 47 -0.51 12.97 1.01
N GLN A 48 -1.37 13.66 0.27
CA GLN A 48 -2.58 13.13 -0.36
C GLN A 48 -2.54 13.37 -1.88
N VAL A 49 -3.34 12.59 -2.60
CA VAL A 49 -3.61 12.84 -4.03
C VAL A 49 -4.32 14.18 -4.21
N ARG A 50 -4.13 14.83 -5.36
CA ARG A 50 -4.81 16.11 -5.68
C ARG A 50 -6.17 15.87 -6.33
N SER A 51 -6.31 14.74 -7.03
CA SER A 51 -7.54 14.20 -7.61
C SER A 51 -7.39 12.68 -7.79
N ASP A 52 -8.48 11.98 -8.09
CA ASP A 52 -8.43 10.53 -8.38
C ASP A 52 -7.57 10.20 -9.62
N GLU A 53 -7.33 11.18 -10.49
CA GLU A 53 -6.44 11.05 -11.66
C GLU A 53 -4.96 10.84 -11.27
N ASP A 54 -4.57 11.25 -10.06
CA ASP A 54 -3.22 11.02 -9.51
C ASP A 54 -2.98 9.55 -9.11
N PHE A 55 -3.95 8.67 -9.32
CA PHE A 55 -3.81 7.24 -9.13
C PHE A 55 -3.60 6.50 -10.47
N VAL A 56 -2.43 5.88 -10.62
CA VAL A 56 -2.08 5.05 -11.78
C VAL A 56 -2.13 3.59 -11.37
N PHE A 57 -3.01 2.81 -12.00
CA PHE A 57 -3.24 1.40 -11.70
C PHE A 57 -3.69 0.65 -12.96
N TYR A 58 -4.15 -0.60 -12.86
CA TYR A 58 -4.45 -1.41 -14.04
C TYR A 58 -5.58 -0.84 -14.92
N ASN A 59 -6.63 -0.25 -14.34
CA ASN A 59 -7.74 0.35 -15.09
C ASN A 59 -7.41 1.75 -15.62
N GLN A 60 -6.45 2.43 -14.99
CA GLN A 60 -5.92 3.72 -15.41
C GLN A 60 -4.38 3.64 -15.51
N PRO A 61 -3.83 3.01 -16.56
CA PRO A 61 -2.40 2.72 -16.64
C PRO A 61 -1.54 3.94 -16.95
N ARG A 62 -2.14 5.14 -17.10
CA ARG A 62 -1.43 6.38 -17.44
C ARG A 62 -2.06 7.55 -16.70
N HIS A 63 -1.22 8.35 -16.06
CA HIS A 63 -1.62 9.65 -15.54
C HIS A 63 -1.93 10.62 -16.72
N PRO A 64 -2.89 11.56 -16.61
CA PRO A 64 -3.24 12.49 -17.69
C PRO A 64 -2.08 13.32 -18.25
N SER A 65 -1.08 13.64 -17.42
CA SER A 65 0.15 14.34 -17.88
C SER A 65 1.02 13.49 -18.80
N GLY A 66 0.84 12.16 -18.83
CA GLY A 66 1.69 11.21 -19.54
C GLY A 66 3.06 10.95 -18.90
N LEU A 67 3.38 11.62 -17.79
CA LEU A 67 4.69 11.55 -17.13
C LEU A 67 4.85 10.35 -16.19
N VAL A 68 3.74 9.77 -15.72
CA VAL A 68 3.73 8.54 -14.93
C VAL A 68 2.83 7.53 -15.61
N ARG A 69 3.34 6.31 -15.80
CA ARG A 69 2.60 5.24 -16.46
C ARG A 69 3.01 3.87 -15.96
N ARG A 70 2.05 2.96 -15.97
CA ARG A 70 2.28 1.53 -15.84
C ARG A 70 2.54 0.91 -17.22
N LEU A 71 3.55 0.06 -17.30
CA LEU A 71 3.82 -0.77 -18.47
C LEU A 71 3.15 -2.15 -18.32
N PRO A 72 2.91 -2.88 -19.42
CA PRO A 72 2.35 -4.23 -19.33
C PRO A 72 3.23 -5.17 -18.53
N LYS A 73 2.60 -6.09 -17.78
CA LYS A 73 3.31 -7.19 -17.11
C LYS A 73 4.10 -8.01 -18.12
N ARG A 74 5.27 -8.51 -17.72
CA ARG A 74 6.12 -9.38 -18.55
C ARG A 74 6.57 -10.60 -17.76
N SER A 75 6.60 -11.74 -18.45
CA SER A 75 7.28 -12.94 -17.95
C SER A 75 8.73 -12.92 -18.42
N VAL A 76 9.66 -13.00 -17.47
CA VAL A 76 11.11 -13.05 -17.69
C VAL A 76 11.66 -14.34 -17.06
N PRO A 77 12.88 -14.80 -17.42
CA PRO A 77 13.46 -16.01 -16.85
C PRO A 77 13.49 -16.02 -15.30
N GLU A 78 13.63 -14.84 -14.68
CA GLU A 78 13.73 -14.67 -13.23
C GLU A 78 12.36 -14.51 -12.52
N GLY A 79 11.23 -14.51 -13.24
CA GLY A 79 9.89 -14.41 -12.66
C GLY A 79 8.91 -13.56 -13.48
N LEU A 80 7.82 -13.15 -12.83
CA LEU A 80 6.89 -12.17 -13.40
C LEU A 80 7.32 -10.76 -12.99
N THR A 81 7.05 -9.79 -13.86
CA THR A 81 7.36 -8.39 -13.63
C THR A 81 6.19 -7.49 -13.95
N ASP A 82 6.09 -6.40 -13.20
CA ASP A 82 5.21 -5.26 -13.46
C ASP A 82 6.04 -3.98 -13.28
N THR A 83 5.67 -2.88 -13.94
CA THR A 83 6.58 -1.72 -14.05
C THR A 83 5.86 -0.39 -14.06
N ILE A 84 6.38 0.56 -13.29
CA ILE A 84 6.05 1.98 -13.35
C ILE A 84 7.21 2.75 -13.97
N GLU A 85 6.92 3.62 -14.93
CA GLU A 85 7.84 4.65 -15.42
C GLU A 85 7.36 6.02 -14.93
N ALA A 86 8.31 6.86 -14.50
CA ALA A 86 8.04 8.23 -14.04
C ALA A 86 9.13 9.20 -14.52
N ASP A 87 8.73 10.28 -15.21
CA ASP A 87 9.60 11.41 -15.55
C ASP A 87 9.61 12.43 -14.40
N LEU A 88 10.58 12.27 -13.50
CA LEU A 88 10.70 13.05 -12.27
C LEU A 88 11.09 14.51 -12.51
N ALA A 89 11.81 14.79 -13.59
CA ALA A 89 12.24 16.14 -13.93
C ALA A 89 11.08 16.99 -14.48
N ALA A 90 10.15 16.37 -15.21
CA ALA A 90 9.00 17.05 -15.80
C ALA A 90 7.76 17.09 -14.89
N LEU A 91 7.74 16.32 -13.79
CA LEU A 91 6.61 16.32 -12.85
C LEU A 91 6.31 17.72 -12.33
N ASP A 92 5.01 18.04 -12.27
CA ASP A 92 4.52 19.32 -11.76
C ASP A 92 5.11 19.61 -10.36
N PRO A 93 5.50 20.86 -10.05
CA PRO A 93 6.04 21.22 -8.74
C PRO A 93 5.10 20.94 -7.56
N SER A 94 3.80 20.79 -7.80
CA SER A 94 2.85 20.40 -6.76
C SER A 94 2.87 18.91 -6.41
N VAL A 95 3.59 18.07 -7.17
CA VAL A 95 3.84 16.65 -6.84
C VAL A 95 5.16 16.54 -6.09
N ASP A 96 5.07 16.24 -4.79
CA ASP A 96 6.22 16.10 -3.90
C ASP A 96 6.67 14.65 -3.73
N GLN A 97 5.77 13.70 -4.01
CA GLN A 97 6.01 12.29 -3.79
C GLN A 97 5.27 11.42 -4.81
N VAL A 98 5.89 10.31 -5.21
CA VAL A 98 5.26 9.23 -5.97
C VAL A 98 5.43 7.94 -5.18
N VAL A 99 4.33 7.43 -4.65
CA VAL A 99 4.30 6.15 -3.91
C VAL A 99 4.14 5.03 -4.92
N ILE A 100 4.97 3.98 -4.81
CA ILE A 100 4.89 2.77 -5.62
C ILE A 100 4.39 1.64 -4.72
N ALA A 101 3.20 1.13 -5.03
CA ALA A 101 2.53 0.09 -4.28
C ALA A 101 2.34 -1.18 -5.13
N ALA A 102 2.18 -2.30 -4.44
CA ALA A 102 1.80 -3.57 -5.02
C ALA A 102 0.56 -4.10 -4.31
N SER A 103 -0.36 -4.71 -5.05
CA SER A 103 -1.56 -5.36 -4.49
C SER A 103 -1.80 -6.72 -5.12
N CYS A 104 -2.55 -7.56 -4.42
CA CYS A 104 -3.01 -8.86 -4.90
C CYS A 104 -4.42 -9.13 -4.35
N ASP A 105 -5.34 -9.55 -5.22
CA ASP A 105 -6.76 -9.68 -4.86
C ASP A 105 -7.13 -11.10 -4.37
N GLU A 106 -6.43 -12.13 -4.88
CA GLU A 106 -6.81 -13.53 -4.64
C GLU A 106 -6.25 -14.12 -3.33
N ALA A 107 -5.19 -13.53 -2.77
CA ALA A 107 -4.54 -14.01 -1.56
C ALA A 107 -3.65 -12.93 -0.93
N ALA A 108 -3.20 -13.16 0.30
CA ALA A 108 -2.27 -12.27 0.99
C ALA A 108 -0.81 -12.43 0.49
N PHE A 109 -0.02 -11.36 0.66
CA PHE A 109 1.39 -11.26 0.30
C PHE A 109 2.27 -12.30 1.00
N GLY A 110 1.82 -12.93 2.09
CA GLY A 110 2.51 -14.09 2.69
C GLY A 110 2.71 -15.26 1.72
N ARG A 111 1.95 -15.33 0.61
CA ARG A 111 2.13 -16.32 -0.46
C ARG A 111 3.00 -15.85 -1.63
N VAL A 112 3.33 -14.57 -1.70
CA VAL A 112 4.15 -14.00 -2.78
C VAL A 112 5.62 -14.23 -2.46
N SER A 113 6.31 -14.98 -3.32
CA SER A 113 7.72 -15.31 -3.15
C SER A 113 8.63 -14.36 -3.93
N ASP A 114 9.80 -14.06 -3.36
CA ASP A 114 10.86 -13.25 -3.98
C ASP A 114 10.42 -11.86 -4.49
N LEU A 115 9.46 -11.23 -3.78
CA LEU A 115 8.99 -9.89 -4.11
C LEU A 115 10.12 -8.87 -3.97
N ARG A 116 10.47 -8.21 -5.07
CA ARG A 116 11.58 -7.25 -5.14
C ARG A 116 11.21 -6.08 -6.02
N ILE A 117 11.53 -4.87 -5.56
CA ILE A 117 11.51 -3.66 -6.39
C ILE A 117 12.95 -3.29 -6.77
N SER A 118 13.16 -3.07 -8.07
CA SER A 118 14.41 -2.60 -8.66
C SER A 118 14.14 -1.29 -9.39
N LEU A 119 14.87 -0.24 -9.03
CA LEU A 119 14.75 1.07 -9.64
C LEU A 119 15.86 1.26 -10.67
N TYR A 120 15.50 1.57 -11.91
CA TYR A 120 16.41 1.83 -13.01
C TYR A 120 16.32 3.28 -13.45
N ASP A 121 17.38 3.81 -14.05
CA ASP A 121 17.30 5.01 -14.87
C ASP A 121 16.54 4.68 -16.16
N ALA A 122 15.46 5.40 -16.44
CA ALA A 122 14.63 5.15 -17.63
C ALA A 122 15.36 5.52 -18.93
N ALA A 123 16.37 6.40 -18.89
CA ALA A 123 17.18 6.74 -20.06
C ALA A 123 18.16 5.62 -20.44
N SER A 124 18.43 4.68 -19.53
CA SER A 124 19.35 3.57 -19.71
C SER A 124 18.59 2.25 -19.87
N ALA A 125 18.51 1.73 -21.09
CA ALA A 125 17.77 0.50 -21.38
C ALA A 125 18.39 -0.73 -20.68
N ASP A 126 19.72 -0.86 -20.74
CA ASP A 126 20.49 -2.02 -20.25
C ASP A 126 21.35 -1.67 -19.01
N GLY A 127 20.98 -0.62 -18.29
CA GLY A 127 21.70 -0.19 -17.09
C GLY A 127 21.47 -1.11 -15.89
N GLU A 128 22.45 -1.18 -15.00
CA GLU A 128 22.27 -1.75 -13.66
C GLU A 128 21.23 -0.93 -12.87
N PRO A 129 20.46 -1.55 -11.95
CA PRO A 129 19.52 -0.82 -11.13
C PRO A 129 20.25 0.18 -10.23
N LEU A 130 19.70 1.39 -10.12
CA LEU A 130 20.14 2.42 -9.17
C LEU A 130 20.00 1.93 -7.73
N ALA A 131 18.90 1.21 -7.45
CA ALA A 131 18.56 0.69 -6.15
C ALA A 131 17.73 -0.60 -6.25
N VAL A 132 17.89 -1.48 -5.26
CA VAL A 132 17.15 -2.74 -5.14
C VAL A 132 16.69 -2.94 -3.71
N PHE A 133 15.44 -3.33 -3.52
CA PHE A 133 14.85 -3.62 -2.21
C PHE A 133 14.02 -4.90 -2.25
N ASP A 134 14.32 -5.83 -1.35
CA ASP A 134 13.51 -7.02 -1.09
C ASP A 134 12.32 -6.65 -0.20
N VAL A 135 11.12 -6.69 -0.76
CA VAL A 135 9.89 -6.32 -0.08
C VAL A 135 9.37 -7.54 0.67
N ARG A 136 9.12 -7.39 1.98
CA ARG A 136 8.52 -8.43 2.81
C ARG A 136 7.27 -7.90 3.48
N ALA A 137 6.21 -8.70 3.44
CA ALA A 137 5.03 -8.54 4.27
C ALA A 137 5.41 -8.58 5.76
N GLU A 138 4.80 -7.74 6.59
CA GLU A 138 5.13 -7.68 8.02
C GLU A 138 4.44 -8.80 8.79
N THR A 139 3.16 -9.02 8.49
CA THR A 139 2.30 -10.02 9.13
C THR A 139 2.01 -11.19 8.21
N GLY A 140 2.10 -10.99 6.89
CA GLY A 140 1.75 -11.98 5.87
C GLY A 140 0.26 -12.00 5.51
N GLU A 141 -0.56 -11.22 6.21
CA GLU A 141 -2.01 -11.07 5.97
C GLU A 141 -2.32 -9.89 5.03
N GLU A 142 -1.32 -9.10 4.67
CA GLU A 142 -1.51 -7.92 3.84
C GLU A 142 -1.82 -8.28 2.40
N THR A 143 -2.77 -7.59 1.78
CA THR A 143 -3.13 -7.73 0.35
C THR A 143 -2.70 -6.52 -0.47
N ALA A 144 -2.14 -5.50 0.17
CA ALA A 144 -1.39 -4.41 -0.47
C ALA A 144 -0.12 -4.07 0.33
N VAL A 145 0.92 -3.58 -0.36
CA VAL A 145 2.18 -3.14 0.26
C VAL A 145 2.76 -1.95 -0.49
N ILE A 146 3.23 -0.94 0.24
CA ILE A 146 4.05 0.13 -0.33
C ILE A 146 5.47 -0.40 -0.49
N CYS A 147 5.90 -0.63 -1.72
CA CYS A 147 7.24 -1.14 -2.01
C CYS A 147 8.31 -0.06 -1.82
N GLY A 148 8.00 1.17 -2.24
CA GLY A 148 8.90 2.30 -2.09
C GLY A 148 8.25 3.61 -2.47
N GLU A 149 8.95 4.70 -2.22
CA GLU A 149 8.51 6.06 -2.54
C GLU A 149 9.64 6.85 -3.19
N LEU A 150 9.29 7.61 -4.22
CA LEU A 150 10.11 8.65 -4.81
C LEU A 150 9.66 9.96 -4.17
N TYR A 151 10.55 10.75 -3.59
CA TYR A 151 10.16 12.00 -2.93
C TYR A 151 11.17 13.11 -3.18
N ARG A 152 10.69 14.35 -3.24
CA ARG A 152 11.54 15.54 -3.37
C ARG A 152 12.23 15.85 -2.04
N ARG A 153 13.52 16.18 -2.12
CA ARG A 153 14.29 16.68 -0.97
C ARG A 153 15.32 17.70 -1.44
N GLY A 154 15.10 18.97 -1.12
CA GLY A 154 15.91 20.06 -1.66
C GLY A 154 15.63 20.20 -3.16
N GLU A 155 16.67 20.26 -3.98
CA GLU A 155 16.57 20.41 -5.43
C GLU A 155 16.46 19.07 -6.19
N GLY A 156 16.54 17.95 -5.50
CA GLY A 156 16.59 16.61 -6.11
C GLY A 156 15.53 15.65 -5.62
N TRP A 157 15.47 14.50 -6.29
CA TRP A 157 14.63 13.37 -5.91
C TRP A 157 15.43 12.33 -5.13
N LYS A 158 14.73 11.59 -4.27
CA LYS A 158 15.28 10.46 -3.52
C LYS A 158 14.32 9.28 -3.62
N PHE A 159 14.87 8.08 -3.61
CA PHE A 159 14.10 6.86 -3.42
C PHE A 159 14.22 6.39 -1.97
N ARG A 160 13.11 5.96 -1.35
CA ARG A 160 13.10 5.30 -0.04
C ARG A 160 12.44 3.93 -0.16
N ALA A 161 13.08 2.93 0.43
CA ALA A 161 12.50 1.60 0.62
C ALA A 161 11.53 1.63 1.81
N VAL A 162 10.27 1.25 1.59
CA VAL A 162 9.21 1.39 2.61
C VAL A 162 8.80 0.05 3.19
N GLY A 163 8.21 -0.84 2.38
CA GLY A 163 7.75 -2.16 2.82
C GLY A 163 6.65 -2.10 3.90
N GLN A 164 5.73 -1.14 3.80
CA GLN A 164 4.59 -1.03 4.72
C GLN A 164 3.40 -1.77 4.13
N GLY A 165 2.85 -2.72 4.87
CA GLY A 165 1.72 -3.52 4.42
C GLY A 165 0.35 -2.95 4.84
N TYR A 166 -0.68 -3.32 4.09
CA TYR A 166 -2.08 -2.94 4.29
C TYR A 166 -2.96 -4.20 4.23
N PRO A 167 -3.47 -4.69 5.39
CA PRO A 167 -4.45 -5.79 5.44
C PRO A 167 -5.76 -5.49 4.73
N THR A 168 -6.13 -4.21 4.64
CA THR A 168 -7.32 -3.71 3.95
C THR A 168 -7.16 -3.62 2.42
N GLY A 169 -6.06 -4.15 1.88
CA GLY A 169 -5.78 -4.18 0.45
C GLY A 169 -5.61 -2.82 -0.20
N LEU A 170 -5.74 -2.81 -1.53
CA LEU A 170 -5.53 -1.63 -2.35
C LEU A 170 -6.53 -0.52 -2.00
N VAL A 171 -7.78 -0.87 -1.66
CA VAL A 171 -8.82 0.07 -1.25
C VAL A 171 -8.38 0.86 -0.02
N GLY A 172 -8.00 0.17 1.07
CA GLY A 172 -7.58 0.88 2.27
C GLY A 172 -6.27 1.65 2.10
N LEU A 173 -5.36 1.19 1.24
CA LEU A 173 -4.18 1.96 0.86
C LEU A 173 -4.57 3.25 0.11
N ALA A 174 -5.43 3.15 -0.90
CA ALA A 174 -5.88 4.29 -1.69
C ALA A 174 -6.64 5.33 -0.84
N THR A 175 -7.54 4.86 0.03
CA THR A 175 -8.26 5.73 0.98
C THR A 175 -7.32 6.43 1.96
N ALA A 176 -6.23 5.79 2.40
CA ALA A 176 -5.23 6.44 3.27
C ALA A 176 -4.53 7.64 2.60
N PHE A 177 -4.52 7.68 1.25
CA PHE A 177 -3.96 8.78 0.47
C PHE A 177 -5.01 9.74 -0.10
N GLY A 178 -6.27 9.61 0.31
CA GLY A 178 -7.35 10.54 -0.04
C GLY A 178 -8.17 10.18 -1.28
N ILE A 179 -7.98 8.98 -1.85
CA ILE A 179 -8.81 8.48 -2.96
C ILE A 179 -10.14 7.97 -2.39
N SER A 180 -11.24 8.43 -2.97
CA SER A 180 -12.57 7.89 -2.67
C SER A 180 -12.84 6.70 -3.59
N VAL A 181 -13.10 5.54 -3.02
CA VAL A 181 -13.48 4.35 -3.78
C VAL A 181 -14.97 4.15 -3.56
N ASP A 182 -15.77 4.42 -4.59
CA ASP A 182 -17.20 4.14 -4.54
C ASP A 182 -17.41 2.61 -4.60
N GLU A 183 -18.01 2.04 -3.55
CA GLU A 183 -18.24 0.58 -3.40
C GLU A 183 -19.17 -0.02 -4.47
N ALA A 184 -19.73 0.78 -5.38
CA ALA A 184 -20.59 0.32 -6.47
C ALA A 184 -19.86 -0.49 -7.54
N GLU A 185 -18.54 -0.35 -7.68
CA GLU A 185 -17.74 -1.05 -8.69
C GLU A 185 -17.11 -2.35 -8.16
N ALA A 186 -17.09 -2.55 -6.83
CA ALA A 186 -16.56 -3.76 -6.18
C ALA A 186 -17.55 -4.93 -6.16
N ALA A 187 -18.82 -4.70 -6.53
CA ALA A 187 -19.88 -5.70 -6.54
C ALA A 187 -20.41 -6.05 -7.95
N ALA A 188 -19.74 -5.59 -9.02
CA ALA A 188 -20.08 -6.01 -10.38
C ALA A 188 -19.53 -7.42 -10.69
N GLU A 189 -19.93 -8.40 -9.88
CA GLU A 189 -20.18 -9.74 -10.41
C GLU A 189 -21.33 -9.60 -11.42
N PRO A 190 -21.32 -10.32 -12.56
CA PRO A 190 -22.46 -10.32 -13.46
C PRO A 190 -23.60 -11.02 -12.72
N ASP A 191 -24.44 -10.23 -12.09
CA ASP A 191 -25.77 -10.63 -11.68
C ASP A 191 -26.53 -10.88 -12.99
N ASP A 192 -26.55 -12.13 -13.45
CA ASP A 192 -27.50 -12.65 -14.44
C ASP A 192 -28.91 -12.57 -13.83
N THR A 193 -29.35 -11.36 -13.51
CA THR A 193 -30.75 -11.06 -13.24
C THR A 193 -31.42 -10.92 -14.60
N GLU A 194 -31.95 -12.05 -15.05
CA GLU A 194 -32.89 -12.22 -16.15
C GLU A 194 -34.08 -11.26 -15.98
N ALA A 195 -33.93 -10.03 -16.45
CA ALA A 195 -35.00 -9.05 -16.58
C ALA A 195 -35.67 -9.23 -17.94
N LEU A 196 -36.73 -10.05 -17.93
CA LEU A 196 -37.68 -10.22 -19.01
C LEU A 196 -38.34 -8.88 -19.40
N GLU A 197 -38.09 -8.41 -20.62
CA GLU A 197 -38.93 -7.42 -21.31
C GLU A 197 -39.96 -8.10 -22.25
N PRO A 198 -41.09 -7.43 -22.56
CA PRO A 198 -42.37 -8.10 -22.74
C PRO A 198 -42.72 -8.49 -24.19
N GLU A 199 -43.42 -9.62 -24.29
CA GLU A 199 -44.49 -9.99 -25.22
C GLU A 199 -44.52 -9.40 -26.65
N ALA A 200 -44.22 -10.25 -27.63
CA ALA A 200 -44.82 -10.19 -28.96
C ALA A 200 -45.32 -11.58 -29.38
N ALA A 201 -46.61 -11.67 -29.63
CA ALA A 201 -47.39 -12.89 -29.82
C ALA A 201 -47.03 -13.71 -31.07
N SER A 202 -46.98 -15.04 -30.92
CA SER A 202 -47.47 -15.98 -31.94
C SER A 202 -47.80 -17.35 -31.37
N GLN A 203 -48.99 -17.81 -31.71
CA GLN A 203 -49.73 -18.92 -31.14
C GLN A 203 -49.23 -20.29 -31.65
N GLY A 204 -49.22 -21.30 -30.77
CA GLY A 204 -49.02 -22.72 -31.09
C GLY A 204 -49.60 -23.61 -29.98
N PRO A 205 -50.08 -24.83 -30.28
CA PRO A 205 -51.22 -25.44 -29.57
C PRO A 205 -50.90 -26.07 -28.20
N VAL A 206 -51.88 -25.94 -27.31
CA VAL A 206 -51.91 -26.40 -25.92
C VAL A 206 -51.90 -27.93 -25.83
N LEU A 207 -50.90 -28.48 -25.13
CA LEU A 207 -50.91 -29.84 -24.58
C LEU A 207 -51.42 -29.79 -23.13
N PRO A 208 -52.33 -30.68 -22.70
CA PRO A 208 -52.81 -30.70 -21.32
C PRO A 208 -51.72 -31.22 -20.37
N PRO A 209 -51.66 -30.73 -19.11
CA PRO A 209 -50.71 -31.23 -18.12
C PRO A 209 -51.10 -32.64 -17.63
N PRO A 210 -50.12 -33.51 -17.29
CA PRO A 210 -50.38 -34.78 -16.63
C PRO A 210 -50.85 -34.57 -15.17
N PRO A 211 -51.64 -35.51 -14.60
CA PRO A 211 -52.19 -35.39 -13.26
C PRO A 211 -51.12 -35.51 -12.16
N SER A 212 -51.32 -34.73 -11.09
CA SER A 212 -50.51 -34.67 -9.88
C SER A 212 -50.41 -36.02 -9.15
N ALA A 213 -49.19 -36.44 -8.84
CA ALA A 213 -48.94 -37.59 -7.96
C ALA A 213 -49.19 -37.22 -6.48
N PRO A 214 -49.73 -38.13 -5.65
CA PRO A 214 -49.98 -37.90 -4.23
C PRO A 214 -48.68 -37.94 -3.39
N PRO A 215 -48.69 -37.35 -2.18
CA PRO A 215 -47.49 -37.22 -1.35
C PRO A 215 -46.99 -38.57 -0.81
N ALA A 216 -45.67 -38.74 -0.83
CA ALA A 216 -45.00 -39.90 -0.24
C ALA A 216 -45.09 -39.86 1.30
N VAL A 217 -45.50 -40.98 1.88
CA VAL A 217 -45.51 -41.23 3.33
C VAL A 217 -44.07 -41.53 3.80
N PRO A 218 -43.54 -40.89 4.85
CA PRO A 218 -42.24 -41.23 5.40
C PRO A 218 -42.31 -42.57 6.16
N PRO A 219 -41.29 -43.44 6.07
CA PRO A 219 -41.25 -44.67 6.84
C PRO A 219 -41.02 -44.39 8.34
N PRO A 220 -41.58 -45.21 9.25
CA PRO A 220 -41.41 -45.05 10.68
C PRO A 220 -39.98 -45.41 11.11
N GLY A 221 -39.39 -44.57 11.97
CA GLY A 221 -38.11 -44.83 12.61
C GLY A 221 -38.20 -45.98 13.62
N PRO A 222 -37.20 -46.86 13.71
CA PRO A 222 -37.12 -47.82 14.80
C PRO A 222 -36.53 -47.17 16.06
N VAL A 223 -37.21 -47.44 17.18
CA VAL A 223 -36.85 -47.11 18.56
C VAL A 223 -35.65 -47.96 19.02
N ALA A 224 -34.77 -47.35 19.81
CA ALA A 224 -33.52 -47.88 20.34
C ALA A 224 -33.66 -49.15 21.20
N PRO A 225 -32.55 -49.89 21.37
CA PRO A 225 -32.18 -50.44 22.67
C PRO A 225 -30.87 -49.84 23.21
N ASP A 226 -30.88 -49.48 24.49
CA ASP A 226 -29.74 -49.05 25.31
C ASP A 226 -28.55 -50.02 25.26
N PRO A 227 -27.33 -49.49 25.43
CA PRO A 227 -26.35 -50.18 26.26
C PRO A 227 -25.77 -49.31 27.38
N ASP A 228 -25.52 -50.02 28.47
CA ASP A 228 -25.05 -49.63 29.80
C ASP A 228 -23.87 -48.66 29.92
N GLU A 229 -23.89 -48.01 31.08
CA GLU A 229 -22.77 -47.58 31.94
C GLU A 229 -21.35 -47.59 31.32
N GLN A 230 -20.77 -46.40 31.14
CA GLN A 230 -19.54 -45.96 31.82
C GLN A 230 -19.03 -44.62 31.25
N ALA A 231 -18.39 -43.84 32.13
CA ALA A 231 -17.68 -42.58 31.88
C ALA A 231 -18.53 -41.30 31.78
N THR A 232 -19.06 -40.86 32.93
CA THR A 232 -19.14 -39.43 33.24
C THR A 232 -17.72 -38.83 33.19
N VAL A 233 -17.36 -38.20 32.08
CA VAL A 233 -16.22 -37.27 32.05
C VAL A 233 -16.68 -36.01 32.79
N VAL A 234 -16.39 -35.97 34.08
CA VAL A 234 -16.36 -34.73 34.85
C VAL A 234 -15.27 -33.86 34.23
N HIS A 235 -15.64 -32.82 33.49
CA HIS A 235 -14.71 -31.75 33.15
C HIS A 235 -14.28 -31.06 34.45
N GLN A 236 -13.20 -31.52 35.06
CA GLN A 236 -12.41 -30.71 35.98
C GLN A 236 -11.79 -29.59 35.15
N GLN A 237 -12.25 -28.35 35.37
CA GLN A 237 -11.52 -27.17 34.94
C GLN A 237 -10.15 -27.18 35.63
N PRO A 238 -9.02 -27.10 34.91
CA PRO A 238 -7.76 -26.76 35.55
C PRO A 238 -7.83 -25.29 35.97
N ALA A 239 -7.86 -25.06 37.28
CA ALA A 239 -7.61 -23.75 37.87
C ALA A 239 -6.16 -23.35 37.56
N TYR A 240 -5.96 -22.60 36.47
CA TYR A 240 -4.69 -21.91 36.23
C TYR A 240 -4.56 -20.78 37.24
N GLY A 241 -3.97 -21.12 38.39
CA GLY A 241 -3.51 -20.16 39.38
C GLY A 241 -2.36 -19.33 38.80
N TYR A 242 -2.55 -18.03 38.73
CA TYR A 242 -1.45 -17.09 38.53
C TYR A 242 -0.51 -17.16 39.74
N PRO A 243 0.80 -17.40 39.57
CA PRO A 243 1.76 -17.07 40.61
C PRO A 243 1.90 -15.54 40.68
N GLN A 244 1.56 -15.00 41.84
CA GLN A 244 1.73 -13.60 42.20
C GLN A 244 3.23 -13.27 42.27
N PRO A 245 3.73 -12.19 41.64
CA PRO A 245 5.15 -11.87 41.71
C PRO A 245 5.52 -11.40 43.13
N THR A 246 6.42 -12.16 43.76
CA THR A 246 7.10 -11.78 45.00
C THR A 246 8.02 -10.59 44.74
N ALA A 247 7.84 -9.53 45.52
CA ALA A 247 8.70 -8.35 45.49
C ALA A 247 10.11 -8.72 45.97
N ALA A 248 11.11 -8.59 45.10
CA ALA A 248 12.52 -8.68 45.48
C ALA A 248 13.00 -7.35 46.10
N PRO A 249 13.85 -7.38 47.15
CA PRO A 249 14.45 -6.17 47.71
C PRO A 249 15.48 -5.58 46.74
N ARG A 250 15.40 -4.27 46.51
CA ARG A 250 16.33 -3.50 45.67
C ARG A 250 17.70 -3.41 46.36
N PRO A 251 18.82 -3.79 45.72
CA PRO A 251 20.14 -3.39 46.17
C PRO A 251 20.35 -1.89 45.85
N GLY A 252 20.61 -1.12 46.91
CA GLY A 252 21.00 0.28 46.81
C GLY A 252 22.42 0.40 46.27
N TYR A 253 22.54 0.78 45.00
CA TYR A 253 23.79 1.28 44.45
C TYR A 253 23.72 2.80 44.39
N GLY A 254 24.42 3.43 45.33
CA GLY A 254 24.72 4.86 45.28
C GLY A 254 25.70 5.13 44.16
N TYR A 255 25.26 5.89 43.17
CA TYR A 255 26.15 6.59 42.25
C TYR A 255 26.05 8.10 42.53
N PRO A 256 27.17 8.81 42.61
CA PRO A 256 27.19 10.25 42.84
C PRO A 256 26.58 11.00 41.63
N GLN A 257 25.68 11.94 41.92
CA GLN A 257 25.08 12.83 40.94
C GLN A 257 26.11 13.86 40.44
N PRO A 258 26.34 14.02 39.13
CA PRO A 258 26.94 15.24 38.60
C PRO A 258 25.88 16.34 38.59
N ALA A 259 26.15 17.43 39.30
CA ALA A 259 25.37 18.65 39.28
C ALA A 259 25.47 19.32 37.89
N TYR A 260 24.54 19.00 36.99
CA TYR A 260 24.32 19.79 35.79
C TYR A 260 23.42 20.97 36.15
N GLY A 261 24.08 22.09 36.46
CA GLY A 261 23.44 23.39 36.58
C GLY A 261 22.80 23.78 35.26
N TYR A 262 21.52 24.14 35.31
CA TYR A 262 20.87 24.89 34.26
C TYR A 262 21.60 26.22 34.08
N PRO A 263 22.06 26.59 32.87
CA PRO A 263 22.39 27.98 32.60
C PRO A 263 21.10 28.80 32.63
N GLN A 264 21.08 29.79 33.51
CA GLN A 264 20.06 30.82 33.63
C GLN A 264 19.89 31.55 32.28
N PRO A 265 18.66 31.86 31.83
CA PRO A 265 18.49 32.65 30.61
C PRO A 265 19.08 34.05 30.85
N ALA A 266 20.16 34.35 30.13
CA ALA A 266 20.71 35.70 30.06
C ALA A 266 19.65 36.63 29.46
N ALA A 267 19.44 37.78 30.10
CA ALA A 267 18.57 38.84 29.62
C ALA A 267 18.96 39.22 28.18
N ALA A 268 17.95 39.33 27.32
CA ALA A 268 18.10 39.75 25.93
C ALA A 268 18.86 41.08 25.86
N ALA A 269 20.04 41.05 25.23
CA ALA A 269 20.71 42.25 24.80
C ALA A 269 19.85 42.91 23.70
N ALA A 270 19.43 44.15 23.96
CA ALA A 270 18.75 44.97 22.98
C ALA A 270 19.62 45.09 21.71
N TYR A 271 19.02 44.84 20.55
CA TYR A 271 19.63 45.05 19.25
C TYR A 271 19.90 46.55 19.09
N ALA A 272 21.17 46.96 19.17
CA ALA A 272 21.58 48.30 18.80
C ALA A 272 21.66 48.36 17.26
N PRO A 273 20.86 49.20 16.58
CA PRO A 273 21.01 49.39 15.15
C PRO A 273 22.35 50.07 14.84
N ASP A 274 23.02 49.59 13.79
CA ASP A 274 24.27 50.14 13.28
C ASP A 274 24.07 51.62 12.86
N PRO A 275 24.82 52.59 13.41
CA PRO A 275 24.69 54.01 13.05
C PRO A 275 25.12 54.31 11.61
N ALA A 276 25.73 53.35 10.89
CA ALA A 276 26.18 53.51 9.51
C ALA A 276 25.21 52.96 8.46
N PHE A 277 24.05 52.42 8.85
CA PHE A 277 23.08 51.91 7.87
C PHE A 277 22.32 53.04 7.18
N VAL A 278 22.66 53.29 5.91
CA VAL A 278 21.96 54.22 5.03
C VAL A 278 21.14 53.42 4.02
N LEU A 279 19.82 53.65 4.00
CA LEU A 279 18.93 53.06 2.99
C LEU A 279 19.32 53.54 1.58
N PRO A 280 19.34 52.65 0.57
CA PRO A 280 19.57 53.08 -0.80
C PRO A 280 18.45 54.01 -1.29
N PRO A 281 18.75 55.00 -2.15
CA PRO A 281 17.75 55.93 -2.64
C PRO A 281 16.66 55.18 -3.41
N GLN A 282 15.40 55.41 -3.05
CA GLN A 282 14.25 54.87 -3.77
C GLN A 282 14.24 55.42 -5.21
N GLY A 283 14.17 54.51 -6.17
CA GLY A 283 14.08 54.84 -7.60
C GLY A 283 12.79 55.60 -7.94
N PRO A 284 12.73 56.22 -9.13
CA PRO A 284 11.67 57.15 -9.50
C PRO A 284 10.28 56.50 -9.48
N GLN A 285 9.36 57.16 -8.77
CA GLN A 285 7.92 56.84 -8.76
C GLN A 285 7.33 57.26 -10.11
N PHE A 286 6.88 56.29 -10.90
CA PHE A 286 6.12 56.57 -12.13
C PHE A 286 4.72 57.08 -11.77
N ILE A 287 4.53 58.39 -11.87
CA ILE A 287 3.19 59.00 -11.92
C ILE A 287 2.67 58.79 -13.34
N ARG A 288 1.57 58.04 -13.49
CA ARG A 288 0.87 57.90 -14.78
C ARG A 288 -0.09 59.09 -15.00
N PRO A 289 -0.18 59.63 -16.22
CA PRO A 289 -1.18 60.63 -16.60
C PRO A 289 -2.59 60.02 -16.77
#